data_AF-A0A920FVG8-F1
#
_entry.id   AF-A0A920FVG8-F1
#
_cell.length_a   1.000
_cell.length_b   1.000
_cell.length_c   1.000
_cell.angle_alpha   90.00
_cell.angle_beta   90.00
_cell.angle_gamma   90.00
#
_symmetry.space_group_name_H-M   'P 1'
#
loop_
_entity.id
_entity.type
_entity.pdbx_description
1 polymer ?
#
loop_
_entity_poly.entity_id
_entity_poly.type
_entity_poly.pdbx_seq_one_letter_code
_entity_poly.pdbx_strand_id
1 'polypeptide(L)'
;MNIDPFDEGGQFCDRGYSYKSAFFTSDENLKKIINNYILKIENNHNQKVQTLVLPFKNFYLAEDYHQDYYKKNPIRYNYYKYSCGREQRIKQLKINLR
;
A
#
# COMPACT_ATOMS: atom_id res chain seq x y z
N MET A 1 5.75 7.38 -2.16
CA MET A 1 5.42 5.95 -1.93
C MET A 1 5.09 5.76 -0.46
N ASN A 2 3.99 5.09 -0.10
CA ASN A 2 3.56 4.89 1.30
C ASN A 2 3.40 3.41 1.70
N ILE A 3 3.56 2.49 0.74
CA ILE A 3 3.42 1.05 0.91
C ILE A 3 4.74 0.35 0.57
N ASP A 4 4.93 -0.86 1.08
CA ASP A 4 5.87 -1.84 0.54
C ASP A 4 5.13 -2.74 -0.47
N PRO A 5 5.34 -2.57 -1.79
CA PRO A 5 4.62 -3.35 -2.78
C PRO A 5 5.13 -4.79 -2.87
N PHE A 6 6.23 -5.15 -2.21
CA PHE A 6 6.82 -6.49 -2.23
C PHE A 6 6.45 -7.33 -1.00
N ASP A 7 5.69 -6.77 -0.06
CA ASP A 7 5.25 -7.48 1.15
C ASP A 7 3.96 -8.28 0.88
N GLU A 8 4.05 -9.61 0.96
CA GLU A 8 2.92 -10.51 0.71
C GLU A 8 2.01 -10.73 1.94
N GLY A 9 2.51 -10.42 3.13
CA GLY A 9 1.90 -10.78 4.41
C GLY A 9 1.14 -9.64 5.10
N GLY A 10 1.24 -8.41 4.58
CA GLY A 10 0.63 -7.21 5.16
C GLY A 10 1.51 -5.99 4.94
N GLN A 11 1.40 -4.99 5.81
CA GLN A 11 2.20 -3.77 5.73
C GLN A 11 2.82 -3.47 7.08
N PHE A 12 4.15 -3.48 7.16
CA PHE A 12 4.90 -3.04 8.35
C PHE A 12 4.58 -3.88 9.61
N CYS A 13 4.05 -3.31 10.69
CA CYS A 13 3.60 -4.13 11.81
C CYS A 13 2.28 -4.87 11.53
N ASP A 14 1.48 -4.38 10.58
CA ASP A 14 0.14 -4.86 10.34
C ASP A 14 0.17 -6.10 9.43
N ARG A 15 -0.39 -7.22 9.89
CA ARG A 15 -0.29 -8.53 9.23
C ARG A 15 -1.66 -9.15 9.03
N GLY A 16 -1.85 -9.81 7.89
CA GLY A 16 -3.11 -10.41 7.48
C GLY A 16 -3.72 -9.81 6.22
N TYR A 17 -4.79 -10.44 5.72
CA TYR A 17 -5.38 -10.13 4.42
C TYR A 17 -5.85 -8.66 4.30
N SER A 18 -6.47 -8.12 5.35
CA SER A 18 -6.96 -6.73 5.40
C SER A 18 -5.87 -5.67 5.27
N TYR A 19 -4.61 -6.05 5.42
CA TYR A 19 -3.45 -5.16 5.34
C TYR A 19 -2.63 -5.36 4.08
N LYS A 20 -3.06 -6.21 3.13
CA LYS A 20 -2.38 -6.35 1.84
C LYS A 20 -2.59 -5.09 0.99
N SER A 21 -1.57 -4.71 0.22
CA SER A 21 -1.73 -3.65 -0.78
C SER A 21 -2.58 -4.16 -1.96
N ALA A 22 -3.47 -3.30 -2.45
CA ALA A 22 -4.33 -3.64 -3.58
C ALA A 22 -4.75 -2.38 -4.36
N PHE A 23 -4.92 -2.55 -5.67
CA PHE A 23 -5.73 -1.69 -6.52
C PHE A 23 -7.11 -2.29 -6.68
N PHE A 24 -8.17 -1.49 -6.52
CA PHE A 24 -9.55 -1.90 -6.77
C PHE A 24 -10.06 -1.18 -8.01
N THR A 25 -10.24 -1.90 -9.11
CA THR A 25 -10.74 -1.33 -10.35
C THR A 25 -11.48 -2.36 -11.20
N SER A 26 -12.57 -1.92 -11.83
CA SER A 26 -13.31 -2.67 -12.84
C SER A 26 -13.08 -2.10 -14.25
N ASP A 27 -12.24 -1.08 -14.40
CA ASP A 27 -11.85 -0.48 -15.68
C ASP A 27 -10.64 -1.23 -16.29
N GLU A 28 -10.84 -1.82 -17.46
CA GLU A 28 -9.81 -2.57 -18.19
C GLU A 28 -8.64 -1.70 -18.67
N ASN A 29 -8.87 -0.43 -19.00
CA ASN A 29 -7.77 0.48 -19.36
C ASN A 29 -6.90 0.78 -18.14
N LEU A 30 -7.51 1.03 -16.99
CA LEU A 30 -6.78 1.25 -15.74
C LEU A 30 -6.01 -0.02 -15.32
N LYS A 31 -6.60 -1.22 -15.47
CA LYS A 31 -5.88 -2.49 -15.23
C LYS A 31 -4.63 -2.62 -16.08
N LYS A 32 -4.69 -2.31 -17.38
CA LYS A 32 -3.52 -2.33 -18.28
C LYS A 32 -2.44 -1.36 -17.80
N ILE A 33 -2.81 -0.15 -17.42
CA ILE A 33 -1.87 0.86 -16.91
C ILE A 33 -1.21 0.36 -15.61
N ILE A 34 -1.99 -0.15 -14.66
CA ILE A 34 -1.48 -0.69 -13.39
C ILE A 34 -0.49 -1.83 -13.65
N ASN A 35 -0.86 -2.80 -14.48
CA ASN A 35 0.01 -3.94 -14.79
C ASN A 35 1.33 -3.51 -15.44
N ASN A 36 1.29 -2.51 -16.33
CA ASN A 36 2.51 -1.95 -16.92
C ASN A 36 3.41 -1.29 -15.86
N TYR A 37 2.84 -0.60 -14.87
CA TYR A 37 3.63 -0.04 -13.76
C TYR A 37 4.18 -1.12 -12.82
N ILE A 38 3.41 -2.17 -12.55
CA ILE A 38 3.87 -3.34 -11.79
C ILE A 38 5.10 -3.93 -12.47
N LEU A 39 5.02 -4.24 -13.77
CA LEU A 39 6.13 -4.79 -14.53
C LEU A 39 7.37 -3.87 -14.50
N LYS A 40 7.19 -2.55 -14.60
CA LYS A 40 8.30 -1.59 -14.48
C LYS A 40 8.97 -1.67 -13.10
N ILE A 41 8.20 -1.74 -12.03
CA ILE A 41 8.73 -1.87 -10.67
C ILE A 41 9.45 -3.20 -10.50
N GLU A 42 8.84 -4.31 -10.95
CA GLU A 42 9.44 -5.64 -10.86
C GLU A 42 10.78 -5.70 -11.58
N ASN A 43 10.86 -5.15 -12.79
CA ASN A 43 12.10 -5.08 -13.57
C ASN A 43 13.16 -4.21 -12.89
N ASN A 44 12.78 -3.05 -12.35
CA ASN A 44 13.73 -2.14 -11.70
C ASN A 44 14.31 -2.69 -10.40
N HIS A 45 13.57 -3.55 -9.71
CA HIS A 45 13.95 -4.09 -8.41
C HIS A 45 14.34 -5.57 -8.45
N ASN A 46 14.19 -6.23 -9.60
CA ASN A 46 14.35 -7.67 -9.78
C ASN A 46 13.60 -8.47 -8.70
N GLN A 47 12.38 -8.03 -8.37
CA GLN A 47 11.57 -8.56 -7.28
C GLN A 47 10.10 -8.50 -7.65
N LYS A 48 9.37 -9.58 -7.39
CA LYS A 48 7.94 -9.68 -7.68
C LYS A 48 7.10 -8.75 -6.79
N VAL A 49 6.22 -7.96 -7.40
CA VAL A 49 5.24 -7.13 -6.70
C VAL A 49 4.09 -8.02 -6.22
N GLN A 50 3.75 -7.86 -4.94
CA GLN A 50 2.71 -8.60 -4.23
C GLN A 50 1.39 -7.80 -4.14
N THR A 51 1.39 -6.58 -4.65
CA THR A 51 0.20 -5.71 -4.68
C THR A 51 -0.85 -6.30 -5.61
N LEU A 52 -2.05 -6.50 -5.07
CA LEU A 52 -3.14 -7.16 -5.78
C LEU A 52 -3.81 -6.20 -6.78
N VAL A 53 -4.36 -6.73 -7.86
CA VAL A 53 -5.28 -5.99 -8.76
C VAL A 53 -6.63 -6.70 -8.71
N LEU A 54 -7.57 -6.10 -7.98
CA LEU A 54 -8.88 -6.68 -7.67
C LEU A 54 -10.00 -5.89 -8.37
N PRO A 55 -11.10 -6.55 -8.78
CA PRO A 55 -12.28 -5.84 -9.26
C PRO A 55 -12.86 -4.99 -8.13
N PHE A 56 -13.24 -3.75 -8.44
CA PHE A 56 -14.01 -2.94 -7.50
C PHE A 56 -15.41 -3.56 -7.34
N LYS A 57 -15.85 -3.72 -6.09
CA LYS A 57 -17.17 -4.24 -5.75
C LYS A 57 -17.97 -3.17 -5.02
N ASN A 58 -17.84 -3.12 -3.70
CA ASN A 58 -18.54 -2.20 -2.82
C ASN A 58 -17.51 -1.47 -1.94
N PHE A 59 -17.89 -0.30 -1.45
CA PHE A 59 -17.14 0.45 -0.44
C PHE A 59 -18.05 0.71 0.77
N TYR A 60 -17.66 0.19 1.93
CA TYR A 60 -18.36 0.42 3.19
C TYR A 60 -17.59 1.48 3.96
N LEU A 61 -18.27 2.57 4.32
CA LEU A 61 -17.64 3.64 5.08
C LEU A 61 -17.30 3.12 6.49
N ALA A 62 -16.03 3.31 6.88
CA ALA A 62 -15.61 3.03 8.25
C ALA A 62 -16.19 4.07 9.22
N GLU A 63 -16.26 3.70 10.50
CA GLU A 63 -16.82 4.53 11.56
C GLU A 63 -16.11 5.89 11.70
N ASP A 64 -16.81 6.90 12.21
CA ASP A 64 -16.34 8.29 12.26
C ASP A 64 -15.02 8.49 13.02
N TYR A 65 -14.74 7.64 14.00
CA TYR A 65 -13.50 7.69 14.76
C TYR A 65 -12.27 7.22 13.95
N HIS A 66 -12.48 6.45 12.88
CA HIS A 66 -11.42 6.08 11.93
C HIS A 66 -11.14 7.17 10.90
N GLN A 67 -12.13 8.00 10.59
CA GLN A 67 -11.98 9.09 9.63
C GLN A 67 -10.99 10.15 10.16
N ASP A 68 -10.04 10.56 9.31
CA ASP A 68 -8.98 11.52 9.65
C ASP A 68 -8.15 11.15 10.90
N TYR A 69 -8.03 9.86 11.23
CA TYR A 69 -7.37 9.41 12.46
C TYR A 69 -5.96 9.98 12.64
N TYR A 70 -5.17 10.07 11.57
CA TYR A 70 -3.81 10.62 11.62
C TYR A 70 -3.76 12.11 12.00
N LYS A 71 -4.81 12.88 11.70
CA LYS A 71 -4.95 14.29 12.08
C LYS A 71 -5.47 14.43 13.50
N LYS A 72 -6.44 13.60 13.88
CA LYS A 72 -7.07 13.60 15.21
C LYS A 72 -6.12 13.08 16.31
N ASN A 73 -5.25 12.12 15.98
CA ASN A 73 -4.35 11.45 16.92
C ASN A 73 -2.88 11.46 16.44
N PRO A 74 -2.28 12.65 16.18
CA PRO A 74 -1.00 12.75 15.48
C PRO A 74 0.16 12.13 16.26
N ILE A 75 0.20 12.28 17.59
CA ILE A 75 1.27 11.71 18.43
C ILE A 75 1.26 10.19 18.36
N ARG A 76 0.11 9.57 18.63
CA ARG A 76 -0.04 8.10 18.62
C ARG A 76 0.21 7.54 17.22
N TYR A 77 -0.32 8.20 16.19
CA TYR A 77 -0.11 7.80 14.81
C TYR A 77 1.38 7.85 14.42
N ASN A 78 2.08 8.95 14.72
CA ASN A 78 3.49 9.09 14.37
C ASN A 78 4.39 8.12 15.14
N TYR A 79 4.12 7.92 16.43
CA TYR A 79 4.83 6.92 17.23
C TYR A 79 4.67 5.51 16.64
N TYR A 80 3.43 5.11 16.32
CA TYR A 80 3.16 3.82 15.68
C TYR A 80 3.87 3.69 14.32
N LYS A 81 3.71 4.69 13.45
CA LYS A 81 4.33 4.72 12.11
C LYS A 81 5.84 4.55 12.18
N TYR A 82 6.50 5.24 13.11
CA TYR A 82 7.95 5.19 13.28
C TYR A 82 8.40 3.85 13.88
N SER A 83 7.78 3.41 14.97
CA SER A 83 8.11 2.15 15.65
C SER A 83 7.90 0.92 14.76
N CYS A 84 6.93 0.99 13.84
CA CYS A 84 6.68 -0.05 12.85
C CYS A 84 7.63 -0.07 11.65
N GLY A 85 8.66 0.77 11.64
CA GLY A 85 9.68 0.72 10.59
C GLY A 85 9.20 1.25 9.23
N ARG A 86 8.01 1.88 9.16
CA ARG A 86 7.40 2.27 7.88
C ARG A 86 8.31 3.19 7.09
N GLU A 87 8.81 4.24 7.73
CA GLU A 87 9.64 5.23 7.04
C GLU A 87 11.00 4.67 6.61
N GLN A 88 11.60 3.83 7.45
CA GLN A 88 12.86 3.15 7.18
C GLN A 88 12.71 2.24 5.96
N ARG A 89 11.63 1.43 5.92
CA ARG A 89 11.36 0.53 4.80
C ARG A 89 11.14 1.30 3.50
N ILE A 90 10.32 2.35 3.51
CA ILE A 90 10.08 3.17 2.31
C ILE A 90 11.39 3.80 1.78
N LYS A 91 12.27 4.27 2.67
CA LYS A 91 13.59 4.80 2.27
C LYS A 91 14.49 3.73 1.64
N GLN A 92 14.45 2.49 2.14
CA GLN A 92 15.23 1.38 1.60
C GLN A 92 14.74 0.94 0.21
N LEU A 93 13.42 0.95 0.00
CA LEU A 93 12.82 0.52 -1.26
C LEU A 93 13.27 1.37 -2.44
N LYS A 94 13.53 2.67 -2.24
CA LYS A 94 14.01 3.61 -3.28
C LYS A 94 13.21 3.55 -4.59
N ILE A 95 11.93 3.16 -4.52
CA ILE A 95 11.10 3.05 -5.72
C ILE A 95 10.82 4.47 -6.22
N ASN A 96 11.42 4.81 -7.35
CA ASN A 96 11.19 6.05 -8.05
C ASN A 96 10.25 5.77 -9.23
N LEU A 97 9.06 6.37 -9.20
CA LEU A 97 8.06 6.26 -10.27
C LEU A 97 8.03 7.51 -11.16
N ARG A 98 9.01 8.41 -11.02
CA ARG A 98 9.21 9.53 -11.95
C ARG A 98 9.76 9.05 -13.27
#